data_AF-A0A565CIE2-F1
#
_entry.id   AF-A0A565CIE2-F1
#
_cell.length_a   1.000
_cell.length_b   1.000
_cell.length_c   1.000
_cell.angle_alpha   90.00
_cell.angle_beta   90.00
_cell.angle_gamma   90.00
#
_symmetry.space_group_name_H-M   'P 1'
#
loop_
_entity.id
_entity.type
_entity.pdbx_description
1 polymer ?
#
loop_
_entity_poly.entity_id
_entity_poly.type
_entity_poly.pdbx_seq_one_letter_code
_entity_poly.pdbx_strand_id
1 'polypeptide(L)'
;MEKTTTPPRSSGSHRTTARREDWWTEDATATLVEAWGNRCFKLNWGNFRRNDWKEVAGAVNSRHCNGRRKTEAQCKNRVETLKKKYKTEKDKLSPSTWRFFDRLDVLIGPVMKKSATGVVKSGFMNPNLNLTGSTFMDDDDEVEVREGSMFRELAMAIVKFGEVYERIESRKQKMMIELEKERMEVVKEVELQRMNLLMEMQLEMEKSKRGGSGIKLYVLVVVEPCGFA
;
A
#
# COMPACT_ATOMS: atom_id res chain seq x y z
N MET A 1 -3.08 78.81 -35.39
CA MET A 1 -2.53 77.65 -34.66
C MET A 1 -3.48 76.49 -34.89
N GLU A 2 -2.95 75.45 -35.52
CA GLU A 2 -3.65 74.41 -36.27
C GLU A 2 -4.51 73.45 -35.42
N LYS A 3 -5.62 73.02 -36.03
CA LYS A 3 -6.35 71.76 -35.72
C LYS A 3 -5.74 70.64 -36.57
N THR A 4 -5.56 69.42 -36.04
CA THR A 4 -5.41 68.14 -36.80
C THR A 4 -5.45 66.98 -35.78
N THR A 5 -6.53 66.21 -35.66
CA THR A 5 -6.95 65.03 -36.47
C THR A 5 -6.19 63.74 -36.14
N THR A 6 -6.92 62.82 -35.51
CA THR A 6 -6.62 61.41 -35.23
C THR A 6 -6.53 60.55 -36.50
N PRO A 7 -5.70 59.49 -36.54
CA PRO A 7 -5.90 58.37 -37.46
C PRO A 7 -6.46 57.12 -36.73
N PRO A 8 -7.29 56.29 -37.39
CA PRO A 8 -7.78 55.03 -36.83
C PRO A 8 -6.87 53.85 -37.22
N ARG A 9 -6.78 52.83 -36.36
CA ARG A 9 -6.53 51.46 -36.81
C ARG A 9 -6.95 50.43 -35.76
N SER A 10 -8.03 49.75 -36.11
CA SER A 10 -8.50 48.47 -35.60
C SER A 10 -7.41 47.40 -35.67
N SER A 11 -7.40 46.52 -34.66
CA SER A 11 -7.65 45.08 -34.82
C SER A 11 -7.00 44.35 -33.66
N GLY A 12 -7.85 43.73 -32.83
CA GLY A 12 -7.42 42.81 -31.78
C GLY A 12 -6.54 41.74 -32.39
N SER A 13 -5.31 41.65 -31.89
CA SER A 13 -4.46 40.49 -32.07
C SER A 13 -4.28 39.91 -30.68
N HIS A 14 -4.98 38.79 -30.44
CA HIS A 14 -4.62 37.84 -29.41
C HIS A 14 -3.12 37.57 -29.55
N ARG A 15 -2.31 38.23 -28.72
CA ARG A 15 -0.89 37.92 -28.58
C ARG A 15 -0.84 36.56 -27.93
N THR A 16 -0.82 35.54 -28.79
CA THR A 16 -0.26 34.23 -28.53
C THR A 16 0.94 34.39 -27.60
N THR A 17 0.91 33.66 -26.50
CA THR A 17 1.86 33.59 -25.39
C THR A 17 3.23 33.02 -25.79
N ALA A 18 3.76 33.44 -26.94
CA ALA A 18 5.09 33.13 -27.40
C ALA A 18 6.01 34.29 -27.04
N ARG A 19 7.06 33.99 -26.26
CA ARG A 19 8.28 34.81 -26.12
C ARG A 19 8.22 35.99 -25.15
N ARG A 20 7.77 35.74 -23.91
CA ARG A 20 8.67 36.09 -22.80
C ARG A 20 9.48 34.82 -22.57
N GLU A 21 10.78 34.87 -22.87
CA GLU A 21 11.68 33.80 -22.47
C GLU A 21 11.47 33.56 -20.98
N ASP A 22 10.79 32.46 -20.66
CA ASP A 22 10.63 31.99 -19.30
C ASP A 22 12.07 31.93 -18.75
N TRP A 23 12.37 32.72 -17.73
CA TRP A 23 13.67 32.71 -17.04
C TRP A 23 14.09 31.30 -16.58
N TRP A 24 13.14 30.35 -16.61
CA TRP A 24 13.32 28.91 -16.75
C TRP A 24 13.35 28.48 -18.21
N THR A 25 14.55 28.43 -18.80
CA THR A 25 14.73 27.82 -20.12
C THR A 25 14.27 26.36 -20.11
N GLU A 26 13.98 25.82 -21.29
CA GLU A 26 13.58 24.42 -21.44
C GLU A 26 14.66 23.48 -20.89
N ASP A 27 15.92 23.72 -21.23
CA ASP A 27 17.06 22.93 -20.74
C ASP A 27 17.30 23.10 -19.22
N ALA A 28 17.05 24.29 -18.67
CA ALA A 28 17.13 24.49 -17.22
C ALA A 28 16.01 23.74 -16.49
N THR A 29 14.81 23.69 -17.10
CA THR A 29 13.68 22.92 -16.59
C THR A 29 13.96 21.42 -16.69
N ALA A 30 14.55 20.95 -17.79
CA ALA A 30 14.96 19.56 -17.95
C ALA A 30 16.00 19.15 -16.90
N THR A 31 17.02 19.98 -16.68
CA THR A 31 18.06 19.76 -15.67
C THR A 31 17.47 19.78 -14.26
N LEU A 32 16.51 20.65 -13.99
CA LEU A 32 15.78 20.66 -12.72
C LEU A 32 15.03 19.36 -12.49
N VAL A 33 14.28 18.87 -13.48
CA VAL A 33 13.54 17.61 -13.40
C VAL A 33 14.48 16.42 -13.20
N GLU A 34 15.66 16.44 -13.82
CA GLU A 34 16.69 15.41 -13.64
C GLU A 34 17.26 15.39 -12.22
N ALA A 35 17.76 16.53 -11.77
CA ALA A 35 18.40 16.66 -10.46
C ALA A 35 17.40 16.38 -9.34
N TRP A 36 16.17 16.88 -9.50
CA TRP A 36 15.06 16.60 -8.61
C TRP A 36 14.68 15.12 -8.63
N GLY A 37 14.50 14.52 -9.82
CA GLY A 37 14.13 13.11 -9.99
C GLY A 37 15.13 12.15 -9.33
N ASN A 38 16.42 12.38 -9.56
CA ASN A 38 17.51 11.57 -8.99
C ASN A 38 17.52 11.62 -7.45
N ARG A 39 17.18 12.76 -6.85
CA ARG A 39 17.10 12.91 -5.38
C ARG A 39 15.78 12.41 -4.82
N CYS A 40 14.68 12.57 -5.57
CA CYS A 40 13.35 12.07 -5.23
C CYS A 40 13.33 10.56 -5.10
N PHE A 41 14.01 9.88 -6.03
CA PHE A 41 14.15 8.44 -6.02
C PHE A 41 14.94 7.96 -4.80
N LYS A 42 16.10 8.58 -4.52
CA LYS A 42 16.96 8.22 -3.37
C LYS A 42 16.28 8.40 -2.01
N LEU A 43 15.36 9.36 -1.90
CA LEU A 43 14.62 9.65 -0.67
C LEU A 43 13.25 8.96 -0.59
N ASN A 44 12.93 8.01 -1.48
CA ASN A 44 11.63 7.33 -1.55
C ASN A 44 10.43 8.30 -1.55
N TRP A 45 10.55 9.45 -2.22
CA TRP A 45 9.52 10.51 -2.23
C TRP A 45 9.23 11.16 -0.87
N GLY A 46 10.12 10.99 0.11
CA GLY A 46 10.06 11.70 1.37
C GLY A 46 10.12 13.22 1.21
N ASN A 47 9.80 13.94 2.29
CA ASN A 47 9.86 15.41 2.32
C ASN A 47 11.29 15.89 2.09
N PHE A 48 11.54 16.62 1.00
CA PHE A 48 12.86 17.21 0.73
C PHE A 48 13.18 18.22 1.81
N ARG A 49 14.34 18.06 2.46
CA ARG A 49 14.83 19.06 3.40
C ARG A 49 15.43 20.23 2.62
N ARG A 50 15.67 21.34 3.33
CA ARG A 50 16.34 22.53 2.78
C ARG A 50 17.65 22.17 2.07
N ASN A 51 18.45 21.27 2.66
CA ASN A 51 19.72 20.85 2.07
C ASN A 51 19.58 20.11 0.73
N ASP A 52 18.55 19.28 0.57
CA ASP A 52 18.30 18.59 -0.70
C ASP A 52 17.92 19.58 -1.81
N TRP A 53 17.11 20.59 -1.47
CA TRP A 53 16.80 21.67 -2.40
C TRP A 53 18.01 22.52 -2.74
N LYS A 54 18.94 22.70 -1.79
CA LYS A 54 20.22 23.40 -2.02
C LYS A 54 21.07 22.66 -3.05
N GLU A 55 21.16 21.34 -2.94
CA GLU A 55 21.88 20.50 -3.90
C GLU A 55 21.22 20.52 -5.29
N VAL A 56 19.88 20.43 -5.36
CA VAL A 56 19.13 20.53 -6.63
C VAL A 56 19.36 21.89 -7.29
N ALA A 57 19.26 22.97 -6.51
CA ALA A 57 19.54 24.32 -7.00
C ALA A 57 21.00 24.46 -7.43
N GLY A 58 21.93 23.84 -6.71
CA GLY A 58 23.35 23.75 -7.08
C GLY A 58 23.53 23.11 -8.45
N ALA A 59 22.96 21.93 -8.69
CA ALA A 59 23.06 21.22 -9.96
C ALA A 59 22.50 22.02 -11.14
N VAL A 60 21.35 22.68 -10.95
CA VAL A 60 20.75 23.57 -11.98
C VAL A 60 21.67 24.78 -12.23
N ASN A 61 22.17 25.41 -11.18
CA ASN A 61 23.03 26.59 -11.31
C ASN A 61 24.40 26.27 -11.91
N SER A 62 24.96 25.08 -11.69
CA SER A 62 26.22 24.66 -12.29
C SER A 62 26.14 24.52 -13.81
N ARG A 63 24.96 24.21 -14.35
CA ARG A 63 24.75 24.01 -15.80
C ARG A 63 24.08 25.21 -16.47
N HIS A 64 23.29 25.97 -15.72
CA HIS A 64 22.40 27.03 -16.25
C HIS A 64 22.52 28.34 -15.46
N CYS A 65 23.74 28.78 -15.14
CA CYS A 65 23.96 30.09 -14.51
C CYS A 65 23.77 31.25 -15.52
N ASN A 66 22.53 31.54 -15.89
CA ASN A 66 22.18 32.59 -16.85
C ASN A 66 22.23 33.99 -16.19
N GLY A 67 23.29 34.31 -15.44
CA GLY A 67 23.43 35.56 -14.68
C GLY A 67 22.52 35.71 -13.46
N ARG A 68 21.55 34.81 -13.28
CA ARG A 68 20.70 34.69 -12.07
C ARG A 68 20.79 33.29 -11.49
N ARG A 69 21.28 33.19 -10.26
CA ARG A 69 21.26 31.95 -9.49
C ARG A 69 19.84 31.65 -9.06
N LYS A 70 19.38 30.43 -9.33
CA LYS A 70 18.09 29.91 -8.90
C LYS A 70 18.21 29.54 -7.42
N THR A 71 17.28 30.02 -6.62
CA THR A 71 17.22 29.67 -5.19
C THR A 71 16.46 28.35 -5.01
N GLU A 72 16.61 27.76 -3.82
CA GLU A 72 15.91 26.55 -3.39
C GLU A 72 14.39 26.67 -3.58
N ALA A 73 13.83 27.80 -3.13
CA ALA A 73 12.40 28.11 -3.22
C ALA A 73 11.93 28.21 -4.69
N GLN A 74 12.75 28.79 -5.57
CA GLN A 74 12.41 28.91 -6.98
C GLN A 74 12.38 27.55 -7.68
N CYS A 75 13.34 26.66 -7.35
CA CYS A 75 13.35 25.28 -7.84
C CYS A 75 12.11 24.52 -7.38
N LYS A 76 11.77 24.65 -6.09
CA LYS A 76 10.57 24.04 -5.50
C LYS A 76 9.29 24.49 -6.21
N ASN A 77 9.08 25.80 -6.35
CA ASN A 77 7.88 26.36 -7.00
C ASN A 77 7.75 25.90 -8.46
N ARG A 78 8.88 25.83 -9.18
CA ARG A 78 8.89 25.33 -10.56
C ARG A 78 8.51 23.84 -10.61
N VAL A 79 9.09 23.00 -9.74
CA VAL A 79 8.71 21.58 -9.62
C VAL A 79 7.22 21.43 -9.28
N GLU A 80 6.68 22.21 -8.34
CA GLU A 80 5.26 22.18 -7.99
C GLU A 80 4.37 22.53 -9.18
N THR A 81 4.75 23.53 -9.96
CA THR A 81 4.05 23.91 -11.20
C THR A 81 4.08 22.77 -12.22
N LEU A 82 5.23 22.12 -12.40
CA LEU A 82 5.37 20.97 -13.30
C LEU A 82 4.54 19.77 -12.83
N LYS A 83 4.49 19.50 -11.52
CA LYS A 83 3.66 18.44 -10.93
C LYS A 83 2.17 18.70 -11.13
N LYS A 84 1.73 19.95 -10.93
CA LYS A 84 0.34 20.37 -11.19
C LYS A 84 -0.01 20.14 -12.66
N LYS A 85 0.83 20.62 -13.58
CA LYS A 85 0.64 20.44 -15.02
C LYS A 85 0.62 18.95 -15.40
N TYR A 86 1.52 18.13 -14.86
CA TYR A 86 1.53 16.69 -15.07
C TYR A 86 0.21 16.05 -14.63
N LYS A 87 -0.34 16.42 -13.46
CA LYS A 87 -1.65 15.90 -13.02
C LYS A 87 -2.75 16.26 -14.02
N THR A 88 -2.83 17.53 -14.43
CA THR A 88 -3.81 17.99 -15.42
C THR A 88 -3.65 17.29 -16.79
N GLU A 89 -2.43 17.07 -17.25
CA GLU A 89 -2.16 16.35 -18.50
C GLU A 89 -2.49 14.85 -18.38
N LYS A 90 -2.25 14.25 -17.20
CA LYS A 90 -2.56 12.84 -16.92
C LYS A 90 -4.06 12.55 -16.89
N ASP A 91 -4.85 13.54 -16.48
CA ASP A 91 -6.30 13.44 -16.50
C ASP A 91 -6.89 13.58 -17.92
N LYS A 92 -6.07 13.82 -18.96
CA LYS A 92 -6.55 13.82 -20.35
C LYS A 92 -6.60 12.39 -20.90
N LEU A 93 -7.59 12.12 -21.74
CA LEU A 93 -7.76 10.82 -22.41
C LEU A 93 -6.83 10.66 -23.61
N SER A 94 -6.30 11.75 -24.15
CA SER A 94 -5.36 11.76 -25.27
C SER A 94 -3.92 11.64 -24.79
N PRO A 95 -3.03 10.94 -25.53
CA PRO A 95 -1.60 10.95 -25.25
C PRO A 95 -1.07 12.38 -25.19
N SER A 96 -0.42 12.75 -24.08
CA SER A 96 0.05 14.13 -23.94
C SER A 96 1.20 14.39 -24.90
N THR A 97 1.16 15.50 -25.63
CA THR A 97 2.28 15.98 -26.48
C THR A 97 3.31 16.77 -25.67
N TRP A 98 3.14 16.86 -24.35
CA TRP A 98 3.99 17.69 -23.52
C TRP A 98 5.34 17.02 -23.24
N ARG A 99 6.44 17.67 -23.63
CA ARG A 99 7.79 17.06 -23.64
C ARG A 99 8.34 16.62 -22.28
N PHE A 100 7.81 17.13 -21.19
CA PHE A 100 8.20 16.69 -19.83
C PHE A 100 7.29 15.61 -19.27
N PHE A 101 6.19 15.25 -19.95
CA PHE A 101 5.21 14.30 -19.44
C PHE A 101 5.81 12.92 -19.21
N ASP A 102 6.42 12.30 -20.23
CA ASP A 102 6.98 10.95 -20.11
C ASP A 102 8.05 10.87 -19.02
N ARG A 103 8.92 11.90 -18.97
CA ARG A 103 9.97 12.00 -17.95
C ARG A 103 9.38 12.13 -16.54
N LEU A 104 8.32 12.91 -16.37
CA LEU A 104 7.62 13.04 -15.10
C LEU A 104 6.80 11.79 -14.77
N ASP A 105 6.24 11.09 -15.75
CA ASP A 105 5.44 9.88 -15.54
C ASP A 105 6.30 8.72 -15.02
N VAL A 106 7.49 8.53 -15.58
CA VAL A 106 8.46 7.54 -15.07
C VAL A 106 8.88 7.86 -13.63
N LEU A 107 9.07 9.15 -13.31
CA LEU A 107 9.53 9.60 -11.99
C LEU A 107 8.42 9.60 -10.92
N ILE A 108 7.18 9.94 -11.30
CA ILE A 108 6.05 10.21 -10.39
C ILE A 108 5.03 9.07 -10.40
N GLY A 109 4.80 8.47 -11.57
CA GLY A 109 3.79 7.43 -11.80
C GLY A 109 3.87 6.26 -10.82
N PRO A 110 5.05 5.66 -10.58
CA PRO A 110 5.19 4.57 -9.59
C PRO A 110 4.87 5.01 -8.16
N VAL A 111 5.13 6.26 -7.80
CA VAL A 111 4.92 6.77 -6.44
C VAL A 111 3.45 7.10 -6.17
N MET A 112 2.76 7.73 -7.14
CA MET A 112 1.32 7.96 -7.02
C MET A 112 0.52 6.65 -6.95
N LYS A 113 1.01 5.57 -7.58
CA LYS A 113 0.45 4.22 -7.43
C LYS A 113 0.68 3.67 -6.02
N LYS A 114 1.88 3.84 -5.43
CA LYS A 114 2.20 3.41 -4.06
C LYS A 114 1.43 4.17 -2.97
N SER A 115 1.21 5.48 -3.12
CA SER A 115 0.40 6.24 -2.16
C SER A 115 -1.09 5.86 -2.16
N ALA A 116 -1.56 5.23 -3.24
CA ALA A 116 -2.89 4.61 -3.28
C ALA A 116 -2.93 3.22 -2.62
N THR A 117 -1.77 2.65 -2.24
CA THR A 117 -1.65 1.29 -1.67
C THR A 117 -1.13 1.24 -0.23
N GLY A 118 -1.01 2.36 0.49
CA GLY A 118 -0.42 2.29 1.84
C GLY A 118 -0.60 3.52 2.74
N VAL A 119 -1.72 3.57 3.46
CA VAL A 119 -1.80 3.88 4.90
C VAL A 119 -3.05 3.18 5.45
N VAL A 120 -2.96 1.89 5.81
CA VAL A 120 -3.88 1.33 6.81
C VAL A 120 -3.28 1.62 8.17
N LYS A 121 -3.63 2.78 8.74
CA LYS A 121 -3.52 2.96 10.19
C LYS A 121 -4.51 2.00 10.82
N SER A 122 -4.00 0.96 11.47
CA SER A 122 -4.75 0.11 12.40
C SER A 122 -5.38 1.01 13.47
N GLY A 123 -6.69 1.20 13.38
CA GLY A 123 -7.50 1.89 14.37
C GLY A 123 -8.90 1.29 14.35
N PHE A 124 -9.14 0.37 15.28
CA PHE A 124 -10.42 -0.05 15.86
C PHE A 124 -11.68 0.13 14.99
N MET A 125 -12.17 -0.99 14.47
CA MET A 125 -13.51 -1.11 13.90
C MET A 125 -14.55 -0.93 15.02
N ASN A 126 -15.43 0.07 14.90
CA ASN A 126 -16.77 0.02 15.45
C ASN A 126 -17.74 0.06 14.27
N PRO A 127 -18.52 -1.00 14.00
CA PRO A 127 -19.48 -1.00 12.92
C PRO A 127 -20.80 -0.42 13.43
N ASN A 128 -21.03 0.86 13.21
CA ASN A 128 -22.40 1.34 13.18
C ASN A 128 -22.51 2.57 12.27
N LEU A 129 -22.78 2.30 11.00
CA LEU A 129 -23.39 3.28 10.11
C LEU A 129 -24.61 2.62 9.47
N ASN A 130 -25.73 3.05 10.01
CA ASN A 130 -27.08 2.94 9.49
C ASN A 130 -27.16 3.53 8.07
N LEU A 131 -27.48 2.68 7.10
CA LEU A 131 -28.02 3.16 5.83
C LEU A 131 -29.43 3.70 6.12
N THR A 132 -29.54 5.02 6.19
CA THR A 132 -30.82 5.70 5.99
C THR A 132 -30.68 6.47 4.69
N GLY A 133 -31.25 5.90 3.64
CA GLY A 133 -31.44 6.60 2.39
C GLY A 133 -32.46 7.73 2.60
N SER A 134 -32.18 8.88 2.02
CA SER A 134 -33.23 9.72 1.46
C SER A 134 -32.69 10.41 0.23
N THR A 135 -33.25 9.99 -0.90
CA THR A 135 -33.39 10.77 -2.13
C THR A 135 -33.85 12.19 -1.81
N PHE A 136 -33.13 13.18 -2.34
CA PHE A 136 -33.64 14.50 -2.69
C PHE A 136 -32.96 14.90 -4.01
N MET A 137 -33.79 15.15 -5.03
CA MET A 137 -33.39 15.68 -6.33
C MET A 137 -33.24 17.20 -6.22
N ASP A 138 -32.25 17.79 -6.88
CA ASP A 138 -32.43 18.87 -7.87
C ASP A 138 -31.06 19.35 -8.42
N ASP A 139 -31.09 19.68 -9.71
CA ASP A 139 -30.12 20.37 -10.58
C ASP A 139 -29.07 19.56 -11.40
N ASP A 140 -29.28 19.67 -12.72
CA ASP A 140 -28.50 19.26 -13.88
C ASP A 140 -26.99 19.53 -13.79
N ASP A 141 -26.18 18.46 -13.87
CA ASP A 141 -24.97 18.38 -14.70
C ASP A 141 -24.57 16.90 -14.81
N GLU A 142 -24.96 16.28 -15.92
CA GLU A 142 -24.58 14.92 -16.31
C GLU A 142 -23.07 14.89 -16.62
N VAL A 143 -22.26 14.58 -15.62
CA VAL A 143 -20.87 14.12 -15.82
C VAL A 143 -20.76 12.70 -15.27
N GLU A 144 -21.33 11.75 -16.01
CA GLU A 144 -21.10 10.34 -15.77
C GLU A 144 -19.62 9.99 -16.07
N VAL A 145 -19.04 9.19 -15.16
CA VAL A 145 -17.81 8.41 -15.32
C VAL A 145 -16.48 9.15 -15.11
N ARG A 146 -16.06 9.26 -13.84
CA ARG A 146 -14.63 9.06 -13.49
C ARG A 146 -14.35 8.64 -12.05
N GLU A 147 -15.28 8.85 -11.13
CA GLU A 147 -15.14 8.40 -9.74
C GLU A 147 -15.32 6.88 -9.57
N GLY A 148 -16.12 6.25 -10.44
CA GLY A 148 -16.31 4.80 -10.49
C GLY A 148 -15.04 4.00 -10.80
N SER A 149 -14.02 4.61 -11.42
CA SER A 149 -12.77 3.91 -11.75
C SER A 149 -11.95 3.58 -10.49
N MET A 150 -11.84 4.52 -9.55
CA MET A 150 -11.03 4.34 -8.34
C MET A 150 -11.69 3.36 -7.36
N PHE A 151 -13.00 3.50 -7.13
CA PHE A 151 -13.74 2.58 -6.28
C PHE A 151 -13.79 1.17 -6.87
N ARG A 152 -13.87 1.03 -8.20
CA ARG A 152 -13.80 -0.27 -8.89
C ARG A 152 -12.43 -0.93 -8.73
N GLU A 153 -11.35 -0.17 -8.84
CA GLU A 153 -9.99 -0.68 -8.58
C GLU A 153 -9.80 -1.12 -7.13
N LEU A 154 -10.31 -0.33 -6.18
CA LEU A 154 -10.29 -0.68 -4.76
C LEU A 154 -11.11 -1.95 -4.47
N ALA A 155 -12.33 -2.04 -4.99
CA ALA A 155 -13.18 -3.22 -4.84
C ALA A 155 -12.50 -4.47 -5.42
N MET A 156 -11.89 -4.37 -6.61
CA MET A 156 -11.12 -5.47 -7.21
C MET A 156 -9.90 -5.86 -6.37
N ALA A 157 -9.21 -4.89 -5.76
CA ALA A 157 -8.08 -5.17 -4.89
C ALA A 157 -8.51 -5.88 -3.59
N ILE A 158 -9.62 -5.45 -2.98
CA ILE A 158 -10.18 -6.08 -1.77
C ILE A 158 -10.59 -7.53 -2.06
N VAL A 159 -11.28 -7.78 -3.18
CA VAL A 159 -11.67 -9.16 -3.58
C VAL A 159 -10.45 -10.04 -3.77
N LYS A 160 -9.43 -9.57 -4.50
CA LYS A 160 -8.18 -10.31 -4.70
C LYS A 160 -7.43 -10.57 -3.39
N PHE A 161 -7.46 -9.62 -2.46
CA PHE A 161 -6.87 -9.82 -1.14
C PHE A 161 -7.62 -10.91 -0.36
N GLY A 162 -8.95 -10.90 -0.41
CA GLY A 162 -9.80 -11.95 0.17
C GLY A 162 -9.45 -13.35 -0.35
N GLU A 163 -9.32 -13.52 -1.68
CA GLU A 163 -8.94 -14.79 -2.31
C GLU A 163 -7.55 -15.29 -1.88
N VAL A 164 -6.59 -14.37 -1.70
CA VAL A 164 -5.25 -14.71 -1.21
C VAL A 164 -5.32 -15.13 0.26
N TYR A 165 -6.06 -14.38 1.08
CA TYR A 165 -6.22 -14.66 2.50
C TYR A 165 -6.90 -16.00 2.73
N GLU A 166 -8.00 -16.28 2.01
CA GLU A 166 -8.71 -17.55 2.06
C GLU A 166 -7.74 -18.72 1.79
N ARG A 167 -6.96 -18.65 0.71
CA ARG A 167 -5.97 -19.69 0.40
C ARG A 167 -4.91 -19.87 1.48
N ILE A 168 -4.46 -18.79 2.11
CA ILE A 168 -3.47 -18.87 3.20
C ILE A 168 -4.10 -19.53 4.43
N GLU A 169 -5.30 -19.10 4.81
CA GLU A 169 -6.00 -19.63 5.98
C GLU A 169 -6.39 -21.09 5.79
N SER A 170 -6.85 -21.49 4.58
CA SER A 170 -7.11 -22.90 4.26
C SER A 170 -5.87 -23.78 4.39
N ARG A 171 -4.69 -23.28 3.95
CA ARG A 171 -3.42 -24.02 4.12
C ARG A 171 -3.05 -24.16 5.59
N LYS A 172 -3.22 -23.09 6.38
CA LYS A 172 -2.94 -23.09 7.81
C LYS A 172 -3.86 -24.06 8.56
N GLN A 173 -5.16 -24.04 8.26
CA GLN A 173 -6.14 -24.96 8.84
C GLN A 173 -5.84 -26.41 8.48
N LYS A 174 -5.51 -26.69 7.21
CA LYS A 174 -5.15 -28.04 6.78
C LYS A 174 -3.94 -28.59 7.53
N MET A 175 -2.89 -27.76 7.67
CA MET A 175 -1.70 -28.12 8.43
C MET A 175 -2.02 -28.33 9.93
N MET A 176 -2.88 -27.49 10.52
CA MET A 176 -3.31 -27.64 11.90
C MET A 176 -4.06 -28.96 12.13
N ILE A 177 -4.96 -29.34 11.22
CA ILE A 177 -5.70 -30.61 11.28
C ILE A 177 -4.75 -31.81 11.15
N GLU A 178 -3.79 -31.75 10.24
CA GLU A 178 -2.81 -32.83 10.02
C GLU A 178 -1.95 -33.07 11.27
N LEU A 179 -1.44 -32.00 11.88
CA LEU A 179 -0.69 -32.07 13.14
C LEU A 179 -1.55 -32.58 14.31
N GLU A 180 -2.82 -32.17 14.40
CA GLU A 180 -3.72 -32.66 15.44
C GLU A 180 -4.06 -34.15 15.24
N LYS A 181 -4.19 -34.59 13.99
CA LYS A 181 -4.40 -36.00 13.65
C LYS A 181 -3.22 -36.86 14.11
N GLU A 182 -2.00 -36.46 13.79
CA GLU A 182 -0.77 -37.14 14.25
C GLU A 182 -0.71 -37.17 15.78
N ARG A 183 -0.99 -36.05 16.44
CA ARG A 183 -1.07 -35.98 17.91
C ARG A 183 -2.08 -36.99 18.46
N MET A 184 -3.27 -37.09 17.86
CA MET A 184 -4.31 -38.01 18.32
C MET A 184 -3.94 -39.48 18.07
N GLU A 185 -3.24 -39.78 16.97
CA GLU A 185 -2.78 -41.12 16.64
C GLU A 185 -1.76 -41.64 17.66
N VAL A 186 -0.77 -40.81 18.03
CA VAL A 186 0.19 -41.14 19.09
C VAL A 186 -0.51 -41.38 20.43
N VAL A 187 -1.51 -40.56 20.79
CA VAL A 187 -2.27 -40.73 22.03
C VAL A 187 -3.05 -42.05 22.02
N LYS A 188 -3.67 -42.42 20.89
CA LYS A 188 -4.37 -43.69 20.74
C LYS A 188 -3.44 -44.89 20.84
N GLU A 189 -2.27 -44.82 20.22
CA GLU A 189 -1.24 -45.86 20.28
C GLU A 189 -0.80 -46.10 21.73
N VAL A 190 -0.55 -45.04 22.49
CA VAL A 190 -0.17 -45.12 23.91
C VAL A 190 -1.30 -45.71 24.76
N GLU A 191 -2.55 -45.30 24.55
CA GLU A 191 -3.68 -45.85 25.33
C GLU A 191 -3.95 -47.32 24.97
N LEU A 192 -3.75 -47.71 23.71
CA LEU A 192 -3.83 -49.11 23.29
C LEU A 192 -2.76 -49.95 23.97
N GLN A 193 -1.51 -49.46 24.01
CA GLN A 193 -0.42 -50.11 24.73
C GLN A 193 -0.75 -50.25 26.23
N ARG A 194 -1.31 -49.20 26.85
CA ARG A 194 -1.74 -49.21 28.25
C ARG A 194 -2.81 -50.27 28.50
N MET A 195 -3.82 -50.36 27.63
CA MET A 195 -4.90 -51.33 27.73
C MET A 195 -4.40 -52.77 27.54
N ASN A 196 -3.52 -53.00 26.57
CA ASN A 196 -2.92 -54.32 26.33
C ASN A 196 -2.13 -54.81 27.55
N LEU A 197 -1.29 -53.95 28.13
CA LEU A 197 -0.53 -54.30 29.34
C LEU A 197 -1.45 -54.67 30.51
N LEU A 198 -2.52 -53.89 30.72
CA LEU A 198 -3.50 -54.17 31.78
C LEU A 198 -4.27 -55.47 31.53
N MET A 199 -4.65 -55.73 30.27
CA MET A 199 -5.34 -56.96 29.87
C MET A 199 -4.45 -58.18 30.07
N GLU A 200 -3.19 -58.12 29.64
CA GLU A 200 -2.21 -59.20 29.83
C GLU A 200 -2.00 -59.51 31.31
N MET A 201 -1.83 -58.47 32.14
CA MET A 201 -1.70 -58.62 33.59
C MET A 201 -2.94 -59.28 34.21
N GLN A 202 -4.15 -58.87 33.82
CA GLN A 202 -5.38 -59.48 34.32
C GLN A 202 -5.53 -60.95 33.91
N LEU A 203 -5.22 -61.28 32.67
CA LEU A 203 -5.22 -62.67 32.18
C LEU A 203 -4.23 -63.55 32.96
N GLU A 204 -3.04 -63.04 33.27
CA GLU A 204 -2.02 -63.77 34.04
C GLU A 204 -2.44 -63.99 35.50
N MET A 205 -3.05 -62.97 36.11
CA MET A 205 -3.65 -63.08 37.44
C MET A 205 -4.78 -64.14 37.47
N GLU A 206 -5.62 -64.20 36.44
CA GLU A 206 -6.72 -65.17 36.39
C GLU A 206 -6.25 -66.60 36.09
N LYS A 207 -5.23 -66.76 35.24
CA LYS A 207 -4.53 -68.06 35.05
C LYS A 207 -3.95 -68.58 36.36
N SER A 208 -3.31 -67.71 37.13
CA SER A 208 -2.72 -68.04 38.44
C SER A 208 -3.78 -68.36 39.49
N LYS A 209 -4.98 -67.78 39.38
CA LYS A 209 -6.12 -68.06 40.27
C LYS A 209 -6.78 -69.42 40.02
N ARG A 210 -6.66 -69.97 38.81
CA ARG A 210 -7.14 -71.33 38.46
C ARG A 210 -6.12 -72.43 38.78
N GLY A 211 -4.86 -72.05 39.03
CA GLY A 211 -3.76 -72.95 39.40
C GLY A 211 -3.27 -72.76 40.84
N GLY A 212 -4.15 -72.96 41.83
CA GLY A 212 -3.78 -73.41 43.19
C GLY A 212 -2.83 -72.57 44.06
N SER A 213 -3.37 -72.15 45.21
CA SER A 213 -2.68 -71.89 46.49
C SER A 213 -2.02 -70.52 46.68
N GLY A 214 -2.57 -69.79 47.65
CA GLY A 214 -2.33 -68.37 47.88
C GLY A 214 -0.90 -67.97 48.26
N ILE A 215 -0.52 -66.79 47.81
CA ILE A 215 0.20 -65.81 48.62
C ILE A 215 -0.47 -64.46 48.37
N LYS A 216 -0.92 -63.81 49.45
CA LYS A 216 -1.34 -62.40 49.47
C LYS A 216 -0.11 -61.55 49.20
N LEU A 217 0.20 -61.24 47.94
CA LEU A 217 1.22 -60.25 47.62
C LEU A 217 0.56 -58.88 47.54
N TYR A 218 0.62 -58.18 48.68
CA TYR A 218 0.50 -56.74 48.76
C TYR A 218 1.48 -56.12 47.76
N VAL A 219 0.97 -55.62 46.63
CA VAL A 219 1.71 -54.64 45.85
C VAL A 219 0.94 -53.33 46.03
N LEU A 220 1.54 -52.46 46.84
CA LEU A 220 1.19 -51.06 47.01
C LEU A 220 0.92 -50.44 45.63
N VAL A 221 -0.35 -50.22 45.29
CA VAL A 221 -0.69 -49.12 44.40
C VAL A 221 -0.54 -47.88 45.25
N VAL A 222 0.59 -47.19 45.08
CA VAL A 222 0.83 -45.85 45.62
C VAL A 222 -0.26 -44.94 45.04
N VAL A 223 -1.30 -44.71 45.83
CA VAL A 223 -2.21 -43.58 45.68
C VAL A 223 -1.71 -42.54 46.69
N GLU A 224 -0.87 -41.61 46.25
CA GLU A 224 -0.64 -40.38 46.99
C GLU A 224 -1.61 -39.30 46.50
N PRO A 225 -2.43 -38.69 47.39
CA PRO A 225 -3.20 -37.51 47.09
C PRO A 225 -2.52 -36.28 47.75
N CYS A 226 -1.80 -35.47 46.97
CA CYS A 226 -1.49 -34.08 47.29
C CYS A 226 -1.66 -33.30 45.98
N GLY A 227 -2.60 -32.37 45.79
CA GLY A 227 -3.02 -31.33 46.72
C GLY A 227 -2.04 -30.16 46.62
N PHE A 228 -2.28 -29.21 45.70
CA PHE A 228 -1.74 -27.86 45.82
C PHE A 228 -2.77 -26.83 45.36
N ALA A 229 -2.87 -25.81 46.21
CA ALA A 229 -3.77 -24.67 46.17
C ALA A 229 -3.45 -23.67 45.05
#